data_AF-A0A3D3PEC4-F1
#
_entry.id   AF-A0A3D3PEC4-F1
#
_cell.length_a   1.000
_cell.length_b   1.000
_cell.length_c   1.000
_cell.angle_alpha   90.00
_cell.angle_beta   90.00
_cell.angle_gamma   90.00
#
_symmetry.space_group_name_H-M   'P 1'
#
loop_
_entity.id
_entity.type
_entity.pdbx_description
1 polymer ?
#
loop_
_entity_poly.entity_id
_entity_poly.type
_entity_poly.pdbx_seq_one_letter_code
_entity_poly.pdbx_strand_id
1 'polypeptide(L)'
;MTITHTPLPAILLLEDGTVYHGKAAGKIGTTTGEICFNTGMTGYQEIFTDPSYFGQIMVTTNSHIGNYGIHEDEIESGAIKIAGLVCKNFNIAFSRKQAEKSIQDYFQDENIVGISDVDTRSLVRHIRDKGA
;
A
#
# COMPACT_ATOMS: atom_id res chain seq x y z
N MET A 1 11.80 -4.75 24.16
CA MET A 1 10.38 -4.48 24.47
C MET A 1 9.68 -4.38 23.13
N THR A 2 9.05 -5.46 22.67
CA THR A 2 8.42 -5.50 21.34
C THR A 2 7.11 -4.74 21.43
N ILE A 3 7.04 -3.53 20.88
CA ILE A 3 5.79 -2.77 20.82
C ILE A 3 4.86 -3.58 19.91
N THR A 4 3.85 -4.22 20.49
CA THR A 4 2.76 -4.84 19.73
C THR A 4 1.96 -3.70 19.12
N HIS A 5 2.25 -3.37 17.86
CA HIS A 5 1.45 -2.43 17.08
C HIS A 5 0.09 -3.09 16.84
N THR A 6 -0.89 -2.85 17.71
CA THR A 6 -2.28 -3.20 17.43
C THR A 6 -2.74 -2.27 16.32
N PRO A 7 -2.94 -2.76 15.09
CA PRO A 7 -3.23 -1.88 13.97
C PRO A 7 -4.61 -1.26 14.17
N LEU A 8 -4.68 0.07 14.07
CA LEU A 8 -5.92 0.83 14.15
C LEU A 8 -6.89 0.40 13.03
N PRO A 9 -8.20 0.40 13.26
CA PRO A 9 -9.17 0.13 12.19
C PRO A 9 -9.07 1.22 11.11
N ALA A 10 -9.24 0.80 9.86
CA ALA A 10 -9.29 1.69 8.70
C ALA A 10 -10.40 1.27 7.73
N ILE A 11 -10.82 2.20 6.89
CA ILE A 11 -11.89 2.01 5.91
C ILE A 11 -11.42 2.56 4.56
N LEU A 12 -11.71 1.81 3.49
CA LEU A 12 -11.74 2.30 2.12
C LEU A 12 -13.21 2.46 1.71
N LEU A 13 -13.59 3.66 1.29
CA LEU A 13 -14.92 3.99 0.79
C LEU A 13 -14.82 4.30 -0.70
N LEU A 14 -15.61 3.61 -1.51
CA LEU A 14 -15.74 3.86 -2.94
C LEU A 14 -16.88 4.86 -3.22
N GLU A 15 -16.82 5.53 -4.37
CA GLU A 15 -17.84 6.50 -4.80
C GLU A 15 -19.26 5.90 -4.83
N ASP A 16 -19.39 4.63 -5.20
CA ASP A 16 -20.67 3.93 -5.26
C ASP A 16 -21.23 3.49 -3.90
N GLY A 17 -20.56 3.89 -2.80
CA GLY A 17 -20.94 3.56 -1.43
C GLY A 17 -20.42 2.22 -0.94
N THR A 18 -19.65 1.47 -1.75
CA THR A 18 -19.02 0.21 -1.31
C THR A 18 -17.96 0.49 -0.26
N VAL A 19 -17.98 -0.27 0.83
CA VAL A 19 -17.08 -0.10 1.97
C VAL A 19 -16.22 -1.35 2.16
N TYR A 20 -14.91 -1.17 2.24
CA TYR A 20 -13.96 -2.20 2.65
C TYR A 20 -13.36 -1.85 4.00
N HIS A 21 -13.45 -2.79 4.94
CA HIS A 21 -12.84 -2.67 6.26
C HIS A 21 -11.46 -3.29 6.26
N GLY A 22 -10.56 -2.69 7.04
CA GLY A 22 -9.19 -3.16 7.17
C GLY A 22 -8.48 -2.52 8.35
N LYS A 23 -7.16 -2.50 8.24
CA LYS A 23 -6.22 -2.05 9.26
C LYS A 23 -5.35 -0.93 8.71
N ALA A 24 -5.19 0.14 9.45
CA ALA A 24 -4.32 1.26 9.07
C ALA A 24 -2.88 0.77 8.87
N ALA A 25 -2.24 1.25 7.82
CA ALA A 25 -0.85 1.00 7.46
C ALA A 25 -0.18 2.33 7.09
N GLY A 26 1.12 2.47 7.37
CA GLY A 26 1.83 3.71 7.10
C GLY A 26 1.42 4.85 8.03
N LYS A 27 1.28 6.06 7.47
CA LYS A 27 0.83 7.25 8.19
C LYS A 27 -0.66 7.13 8.54
N ILE A 28 -1.01 7.48 9.79
CA ILE A 28 -2.41 7.63 10.20
C ILE A 28 -2.97 8.93 9.63
N GLY A 29 -4.08 8.82 8.90
CA GLY A 29 -4.76 9.97 8.28
C GLY A 29 -5.78 9.54 7.25
N THR A 30 -6.11 10.45 6.34
CA THR A 30 -7.03 10.22 5.23
C THR A 30 -6.38 10.68 3.95
N THR A 31 -6.56 9.91 2.89
CA THR A 31 -6.14 10.25 1.53
C THR A 31 -7.27 9.91 0.57
N THR A 32 -7.27 10.56 -0.60
CA THR A 32 -8.28 10.38 -1.65
C THR A 32 -7.58 10.37 -2.99
N GLY A 33 -8.08 9.57 -3.93
CA GLY A 33 -7.54 9.49 -5.29
C GLY A 33 -8.31 8.47 -6.10
N GLU A 34 -8.06 8.46 -7.40
CA GLU A 34 -8.55 7.43 -8.31
C GLU A 34 -7.92 6.09 -7.95
N ILE A 35 -8.68 5.00 -7.99
CA ILE A 35 -8.13 3.67 -7.74
C ILE A 35 -7.47 3.13 -9.01
N CYS A 36 -6.23 2.69 -8.88
CA CYS A 36 -5.57 1.83 -9.86
C CYS A 36 -5.19 0.49 -9.21
N PHE A 37 -4.88 -0.52 -10.02
CA PHE A 37 -4.42 -1.80 -9.51
C PHE A 37 -3.21 -2.33 -10.27
N ASN A 38 -2.34 -3.04 -9.57
CA ASN A 38 -1.15 -3.67 -10.14
C ASN A 38 -1.13 -5.17 -9.81
N THR A 39 -0.86 -5.99 -10.84
CA THR A 39 -0.83 -7.46 -10.74
C THR A 39 0.58 -8.04 -10.60
N GLY A 40 1.60 -7.19 -10.53
CA GLY A 40 2.98 -7.57 -10.30
C GLY A 40 3.15 -8.27 -8.95
N MET A 41 3.90 -9.37 -8.95
CA MET A 41 4.16 -10.17 -7.76
C MET A 41 5.41 -9.73 -6.99
N THR A 42 6.21 -8.83 -7.56
CA THR A 42 7.47 -8.29 -7.02
C THR A 42 7.64 -6.84 -7.45
N GLY A 43 8.63 -6.13 -6.91
CA GLY A 43 8.93 -4.75 -7.33
C GLY A 43 7.96 -3.71 -6.77
N TYR A 44 7.45 -3.90 -5.54
CA TYR A 44 6.52 -2.92 -4.97
C TYR A 44 7.15 -1.53 -4.80
N GLN A 45 8.47 -1.44 -4.54
CA GLN A 45 9.17 -0.14 -4.44
C GLN A 45 9.13 0.61 -5.77
N GLU A 46 9.53 -0.05 -6.86
CA GLU A 46 9.48 0.48 -8.23
C GLU A 46 8.07 0.99 -8.55
N ILE A 47 7.04 0.17 -8.28
CA ILE A 47 5.63 0.54 -8.49
C ILE A 47 5.24 1.77 -7.67
N PHE A 48 5.65 1.88 -6.41
CA PHE A 48 5.27 3.02 -5.57
C PHE A 48 5.97 4.31 -6.01
N THR A 49 7.13 4.21 -6.66
CA THR A 49 7.93 5.36 -7.12
C THR A 49 7.72 5.72 -8.59
N ASP A 50 6.92 4.95 -9.34
CA ASP A 50 6.63 5.23 -10.74
C ASP A 50 5.74 6.49 -10.87
N PRO A 51 6.19 7.54 -11.59
CA PRO A 51 5.42 8.77 -11.82
C PRO A 51 4.05 8.55 -12.49
N SER A 52 3.86 7.43 -13.19
CA SER A 52 2.61 7.07 -13.88
C SER A 52 1.43 6.87 -12.92
N TYR A 53 1.71 6.60 -11.64
CA TYR A 53 0.68 6.42 -10.60
C TYR A 53 0.47 7.64 -9.72
N PHE A 54 0.99 8.81 -10.13
CA PHE A 54 0.89 10.04 -9.34
C PHE A 54 -0.56 10.36 -8.98
N GLY A 55 -0.83 10.51 -7.68
CA GLY A 55 -2.16 10.87 -7.17
C GLY A 55 -3.17 9.71 -7.10
N GLN A 56 -2.79 8.49 -7.50
CA GLN A 56 -3.68 7.34 -7.49
C GLN A 56 -3.54 6.50 -6.21
N ILE A 57 -4.63 5.86 -5.80
CA ILE A 57 -4.65 4.87 -4.72
C ILE A 57 -4.34 3.50 -5.35
N MET A 58 -3.17 2.96 -5.01
CA MET A 58 -2.68 1.70 -5.56
C MET A 58 -3.26 0.50 -4.82
N VAL A 59 -3.97 -0.37 -5.54
CA VAL A 59 -4.42 -1.68 -5.06
C VAL A 59 -3.46 -2.76 -5.53
N THR A 60 -2.76 -3.41 -4.60
CA THR A 60 -1.84 -4.49 -4.94
C THR A 60 -2.54 -5.85 -4.85
N THR A 61 -2.45 -6.68 -5.88
CA THR A 61 -2.94 -8.07 -5.79
C THR A 61 -1.94 -9.01 -5.12
N ASN A 62 -0.67 -8.61 -5.00
CA ASN A 62 0.31 -9.34 -4.22
C ASN A 62 -0.12 -9.39 -2.75
N SER A 63 -0.13 -10.61 -2.20
CA SER A 63 -0.51 -10.82 -0.80
C SER A 63 0.51 -10.24 0.17
N HIS A 64 1.81 -10.16 -0.15
CA HIS A 64 2.86 -9.82 0.82
C HIS A 64 3.60 -8.54 0.44
N ILE A 65 3.07 -7.40 0.88
CA ILE A 65 3.72 -6.10 0.72
C ILE A 65 4.66 -5.87 1.91
N GLY A 66 5.89 -5.39 1.65
CA GLY A 66 6.90 -5.11 2.68
C GLY A 66 7.79 -6.28 3.12
N ASN A 67 7.55 -7.50 2.61
CA ASN A 67 8.26 -8.71 3.05
C ASN A 67 9.78 -8.68 2.82
N TYR A 68 10.27 -7.91 1.85
CA TYR A 68 11.70 -7.74 1.59
C TYR A 68 12.23 -6.36 1.99
N GLY A 69 11.44 -5.57 2.73
CA GLY A 69 11.84 -4.26 3.26
C GLY A 69 12.04 -3.21 2.17
N ILE A 70 12.71 -2.12 2.52
CA ILE A 70 13.02 -1.00 1.64
C ILE A 70 14.53 -0.95 1.39
N HIS A 71 14.92 -0.69 0.15
CA HIS A 71 16.30 -0.63 -0.29
C HIS A 71 16.49 0.62 -1.15
N GLU A 72 17.41 1.49 -0.76
CA GLU A 72 17.55 2.82 -1.37
C GLU A 72 17.91 2.76 -2.87
N ASP A 73 18.63 1.73 -3.31
CA ASP A 73 19.00 1.54 -4.73
C ASP A 73 17.82 1.12 -5.63
N GLU A 74 16.66 0.73 -5.05
CA GLU A 74 15.44 0.34 -5.79
C GLU A 74 14.42 1.51 -5.93
N ILE A 75 14.82 2.74 -5.61
CA ILE A 75 13.99 3.95 -5.71
C ILE A 75 14.24 4.61 -7.08
N GLU A 76 13.34 4.39 -8.06
CA GLU A 76 13.50 4.93 -9.43
C GLU A 76 13.31 6.45 -9.50
N SER A 77 12.49 7.00 -8.61
CA SER A 77 12.34 8.44 -8.43
C SER A 77 12.30 8.75 -6.94
N GLY A 78 13.02 9.78 -6.50
CA GLY A 78 13.42 9.98 -5.09
C GLY A 78 12.31 10.18 -4.04
N ALA A 79 11.05 9.85 -4.31
CA ALA A 79 9.92 9.85 -3.38
C ALA A 79 8.77 8.95 -3.87
N ILE A 80 7.91 8.48 -2.96
CA ILE A 80 6.69 7.76 -3.31
C ILE A 80 5.76 8.66 -4.15
N LYS A 81 5.13 8.10 -5.20
CA LYS A 81 4.23 8.80 -6.13
C LYS A 81 2.75 8.48 -5.93
N ILE A 82 2.43 7.28 -5.44
CA ILE A 82 1.06 6.90 -5.13
C ILE A 82 0.48 7.79 -4.01
N ALA A 83 -0.81 8.11 -4.07
CA ALA A 83 -1.50 8.86 -3.03
C ALA A 83 -1.85 8.00 -1.79
N GLY A 84 -1.91 6.68 -1.98
CA GLY A 84 -2.18 5.72 -0.91
C GLY A 84 -2.10 4.28 -1.38
N LEU A 85 -2.10 3.34 -0.43
CA LEU A 85 -1.98 1.91 -0.68
C LEU A 85 -3.17 1.14 -0.13
N VAL A 86 -3.66 0.17 -0.90
CA VAL A 86 -4.62 -0.85 -0.47
C VAL A 86 -4.01 -2.23 -0.71
N CYS A 87 -3.82 -3.03 0.34
CA CYS A 87 -3.21 -4.34 0.22
C CYS A 87 -3.85 -5.40 1.11
N LYS A 88 -3.52 -6.68 0.86
CA LYS A 88 -3.98 -7.78 1.71
C LYS A 88 -3.12 -7.92 2.96
N ASN A 89 -1.81 -8.14 2.82
CA ASN A 89 -0.90 -8.19 3.98
C ASN A 89 0.17 -7.11 3.87
N PHE A 90 0.27 -6.30 4.92
CA PHE A 90 1.30 -5.29 5.12
C PHE A 90 2.29 -5.80 6.16
N ASN A 91 3.45 -6.28 5.72
CA ASN A 91 4.43 -6.95 6.55
C ASN A 91 5.46 -5.93 7.05
N ILE A 92 5.37 -5.57 8.32
CA ILE A 92 6.34 -4.68 8.97
C ILE A 92 7.69 -5.39 9.12
N ALA A 93 7.67 -6.66 9.51
CA ALA A 93 8.86 -7.48 9.55
C ALA A 93 9.28 -7.85 8.11
N PHE A 94 10.57 -7.68 7.82
CA PHE A 94 11.16 -7.99 6.53
C PHE A 94 12.35 -8.94 6.68
N SER A 95 12.63 -9.69 5.61
CA SER A 95 13.71 -10.68 5.57
C SER A 95 14.55 -10.53 4.31
N ARG A 96 15.41 -9.50 4.27
CA ARG A 96 16.43 -9.30 3.24
C ARG A 96 17.63 -8.61 3.86
N LYS A 97 18.85 -9.13 3.62
CA LYS A 97 20.09 -8.59 4.20
C LYS A 97 20.40 -7.14 3.78
N GLN A 98 19.94 -6.76 2.60
CA GLN A 98 20.16 -5.45 1.98
C GLN A 98 19.09 -4.42 2.37
N ALA A 99 18.03 -4.82 3.07
CA ALA A 99 16.96 -3.90 3.43
C ALA A 99 17.35 -3.07 4.66
N GLU A 100 17.10 -1.77 4.59
CA GLU A 100 17.55 -0.80 5.59
C GLU A 100 16.40 -0.30 6.46
N LYS A 101 15.17 -0.32 5.94
CA LYS A 101 13.97 0.14 6.63
C LYS A 101 12.78 -0.80 6.44
N SER A 102 11.85 -0.76 7.40
CA SER A 102 10.55 -1.40 7.23
C SER A 102 9.67 -0.57 6.28
N ILE A 103 8.70 -1.22 5.65
CA ILE A 103 7.70 -0.50 4.84
C ILE A 103 6.84 0.45 5.69
N GLN A 104 6.67 0.17 6.98
CA GLN A 104 5.94 1.04 7.90
C GLN A 104 6.67 2.37 8.08
N ASP A 105 7.97 2.32 8.36
CA ASP A 105 8.79 3.51 8.55
C ASP A 105 8.86 4.32 7.25
N TYR A 106 9.03 3.66 6.11
CA TYR A 106 9.05 4.31 4.81
C TYR A 106 7.76 5.06 4.49
N PHE A 107 6.60 4.45 4.74
CA PHE A 107 5.32 5.12 4.53
C PHE A 107 5.09 6.26 5.53
N GLN A 108 5.62 6.17 6.75
CA GLN A 108 5.54 7.26 7.73
C GLN A 108 6.42 8.45 7.33
N ASP A 109 7.66 8.19 6.93
CA ASP A 109 8.63 9.18 6.46
C ASP A 109 8.07 9.95 5.25
N GLU A 110 7.51 9.22 4.28
CA GLU A 110 6.97 9.76 3.02
C GLU A 110 5.51 10.27 3.14
N ASN A 111 4.94 10.24 4.35
CA ASN A 111 3.58 10.68 4.63
C ASN A 111 2.46 9.94 3.88
N ILE A 112 2.65 8.67 3.55
CA ILE A 112 1.70 7.86 2.79
C ILE A 112 0.74 7.11 3.71
N VAL A 113 -0.56 7.22 3.41
CA VAL A 113 -1.64 6.52 4.10
C VAL A 113 -1.92 5.21 3.39
N GLY A 114 -2.10 4.13 4.15
CA GLY A 114 -2.47 2.82 3.62
C GLY A 114 -3.52 2.09 4.44
N ILE A 115 -4.15 1.11 3.79
CA ILE A 115 -5.05 0.15 4.41
C ILE A 115 -4.65 -1.26 4.02
N SER A 116 -4.59 -2.13 5.02
CA SER A 116 -4.26 -3.55 4.91
C SER A 116 -5.42 -4.43 5.36
N ASP A 117 -5.29 -5.74 5.18
CA ASP A 117 -6.33 -6.76 5.45
C ASP A 117 -7.58 -6.66 4.58
N VAL A 118 -7.49 -5.92 3.46
CA VAL A 118 -8.57 -5.78 2.49
C VAL A 118 -8.60 -6.99 1.56
N ASP A 119 -9.80 -7.49 1.23
CA ASP A 119 -9.97 -8.46 0.14
C ASP A 119 -9.73 -7.78 -1.22
N THR A 120 -8.46 -7.65 -1.60
CA THR A 120 -8.06 -6.98 -2.84
C THR A 120 -8.54 -7.72 -4.09
N ARG A 121 -8.86 -9.02 -4.01
CA ARG A 121 -9.45 -9.76 -5.13
C ARG A 121 -10.90 -9.34 -5.35
N SER A 122 -11.68 -9.23 -4.28
CA SER A 122 -13.05 -8.72 -4.36
C SER A 122 -13.06 -7.27 -4.88
N LEU A 123 -12.17 -6.42 -4.35
CA LEU A 123 -12.03 -5.03 -4.79
C LEU A 123 -11.66 -4.91 -6.28
N VAL A 124 -10.65 -5.64 -6.75
CA VAL A 124 -10.25 -5.60 -8.17
C VAL A 124 -11.37 -6.09 -9.10
N ARG A 125 -12.12 -7.12 -8.70
CA ARG A 125 -13.30 -7.56 -9.47
C ARG A 125 -14.34 -6.46 -9.56
N HIS A 126 -14.67 -5.84 -8.43
CA HIS A 126 -15.63 -4.74 -8.36
C HIS A 126 -15.26 -3.57 -9.28
N ILE A 127 -13.99 -3.14 -9.24
CA ILE A 127 -13.49 -2.04 -10.09
C ILE A 127 -13.56 -2.41 -11.57
N ARG A 128 -13.20 -3.65 -11.94
CA ARG A 128 -13.24 -4.11 -13.33
C ARG A 128 -14.65 -4.19 -13.89
N ASP A 129 -15.63 -4.54 -13.05
CA ASP A 129 -17.03 -4.66 -13.47
C ASP A 129 -17.69 -3.28 -13.67
N LYS A 130 -17.24 -2.26 -12.94
CA LYS A 130 -17.79 -0.89 -13.04
C LYS A 130 -17.04 0.05 -13.98
N GLY A 131 -15.80 -0.30 -14.36
CA GLY A 131 -14.88 0.63 -15.01
C GLY A 131 -14.29 1.60 -13.98
N ALA A 132 -13.00 1.93 -14.14
CA ALA A 132 -12.39 3.04 -13.42
C ALA A 132 -12.92 4.37 -13.96
#